data_AF-A0AAN6IJ69-F1
#
_entry.id   AF-A0AAN6IJ69-F1
#
_cell.length_a   1.000
_cell.length_b   1.000
_cell.length_c   1.000
_cell.angle_alpha   90.00
_cell.angle_beta   90.00
_cell.angle_gamma   90.00
#
_symmetry.space_group_name_H-M   'P 1'
#
loop_
_entity.id
_entity.type
_entity.pdbx_description
1 polymer ?
#
loop_
_entity_poly.entity_id
_entity_poly.type
_entity_poly.pdbx_seq_one_letter_code
_entity_poly.pdbx_strand_id
1 'polypeptide(L)'
;MDTVREAREKCPELVLVHVATFTGSNPPAYHKSPSATTHKVSLDEYRRASRRIMDLFKQQCSTMSKASVDEAYFDASEMLRQKIADDFEQGILELSSGRDAVEMDQMLLSPIPYDSDIDMALPVPVVRWVTVS
;
A
#
# COMPACT_ATOMS: atom_id res chain seq x y z
N MET A 1 14.24 -7.80 -21.02
CA MET A 1 14.15 -6.35 -20.73
C MET A 1 14.25 -5.68 -22.08
N ASP A 2 13.24 -4.91 -22.48
CA ASP A 2 13.22 -4.32 -23.82
C ASP A 2 14.14 -3.10 -23.89
N THR A 3 14.84 -2.95 -25.00
CA THR A 3 15.53 -1.72 -25.38
C THR A 3 14.53 -0.66 -25.85
N VAL A 4 14.95 0.60 -25.88
CA VAL A 4 14.15 1.71 -26.43
C VAL A 4 13.67 1.43 -27.85
N ARG A 5 14.48 0.77 -28.67
CA ARG A 5 14.13 0.43 -30.05
C ARG A 5 13.03 -0.64 -30.09
N GLU A 6 13.22 -1.74 -29.38
CA GLU A 6 12.25 -2.85 -29.34
C GLU A 6 10.89 -2.38 -28.77
N ALA A 7 10.90 -1.48 -27.78
CA ALA A 7 9.68 -0.91 -27.23
C ALA A 7 8.91 -0.05 -28.26
N ARG A 8 9.62 0.71 -29.10
CA ARG A 8 9.01 1.50 -30.18
C ARG A 8 8.48 0.65 -31.34
N GLU A 9 9.10 -0.50 -31.60
CA GLU A 9 8.59 -1.45 -32.59
C GLU A 9 7.24 -2.04 -32.16
N LYS A 10 7.02 -2.22 -30.85
CA LYS A 10 5.73 -2.67 -30.28
C LYS A 10 4.69 -1.56 -30.19
N CYS A 11 5.11 -0.31 -29.97
CA CYS A 11 4.24 0.85 -29.80
C CYS A 11 4.91 2.09 -30.46
N PRO A 12 4.58 2.39 -31.73
CA PRO A 12 5.20 3.50 -32.47
C PRO A 12 4.97 4.88 -31.82
N GLU A 13 3.81 5.08 -31.20
CA GLU A 13 3.40 6.28 -30.49
C GLU A 13 3.97 6.40 -29.08
N LEU A 14 4.85 5.49 -28.66
CA LEU A 14 5.44 5.47 -27.33
C LEU A 14 6.15 6.78 -26.99
N VAL A 15 5.68 7.41 -25.90
CA VAL A 15 6.32 8.57 -25.29
C VAL A 15 7.35 8.09 -24.27
N LEU A 16 8.61 8.45 -24.50
CA LEU A 16 9.72 8.10 -23.62
C LEU A 16 10.13 9.30 -22.78
N VAL A 17 10.23 9.11 -21.47
CA VAL A 17 10.70 10.12 -20.53
C VAL A 17 11.97 9.60 -19.88
N HIS A 18 13.09 10.28 -20.11
CA HIS A 18 14.36 9.93 -19.47
C HIS A 18 14.41 10.52 -18.05
N VAL A 19 15.01 9.77 -17.13
CA VAL A 19 15.26 10.21 -15.74
C VAL A 19 16.14 11.47 -15.71
N ALA A 20 15.99 12.26 -14.65
CA ALA A 20 16.91 13.37 -14.39
C ALA A 20 18.33 12.85 -14.18
N THR A 21 19.33 13.66 -14.51
CA THR A 21 20.73 13.26 -14.42
C THR A 21 21.61 14.39 -13.90
N PHE A 22 22.66 14.02 -13.18
CA PHE A 22 23.75 14.92 -12.80
C PHE A 22 24.73 15.10 -13.95
N THR A 23 25.24 16.32 -14.10
CA THR A 23 26.32 16.66 -15.04
C THR A 23 27.38 17.51 -14.32
N GLY A 24 28.61 16.99 -14.22
CA GLY A 24 29.65 17.64 -13.41
C GLY A 24 29.19 17.86 -11.97
N SER A 25 29.26 19.11 -11.50
CA SER A 25 28.86 19.52 -10.14
C SER A 25 27.47 20.18 -10.07
N ASN A 26 26.71 20.18 -11.16
CA ASN A 26 25.38 20.80 -11.18
C ASN A 26 24.33 19.90 -10.50
N PRO A 27 23.26 20.48 -9.92
CA PRO A 27 22.11 19.71 -9.45
C PRO A 27 21.46 18.92 -10.60
N PRO A 28 20.71 17.83 -10.29
CA PRO A 28 20.15 16.97 -11.32
C PRO A 28 19.06 17.71 -12.10
N ALA A 29 19.07 17.55 -13.42
CA ALA A 29 18.09 18.18 -14.31
C ALA A 29 17.67 17.21 -15.43
N TYR A 30 16.59 17.56 -16.14
CA TYR A 30 16.16 16.85 -17.34
C TYR A 30 16.92 17.37 -18.55
N HIS A 31 17.59 16.47 -19.26
CA HIS A 31 18.35 16.77 -20.46
C HIS A 31 17.72 16.09 -21.67
N LYS A 32 17.72 16.75 -22.84
CA LYS A 32 17.15 16.18 -24.08
C LYS A 32 17.94 14.98 -24.60
N SER A 33 19.26 14.94 -24.37
CA SER A 33 20.15 13.90 -24.90
C SER A 33 21.28 13.57 -23.90
N PRO A 34 20.96 12.95 -22.76
CA PRO A 34 21.96 12.55 -21.78
C PRO A 34 22.84 11.42 -22.33
N SER A 35 24.10 11.39 -21.90
CA SER A 35 25.06 10.33 -22.27
C SER A 35 25.56 9.60 -21.03
N ALA A 36 25.65 8.27 -21.10
CA ALA A 36 26.18 7.45 -20.01
C ALA A 36 27.64 7.79 -19.63
N THR A 37 28.41 8.42 -20.53
CA THR A 37 29.81 8.81 -20.26
C THR A 37 29.93 10.08 -19.42
N THR A 38 28.94 10.96 -19.47
CA THR A 38 29.01 12.31 -18.87
C THR A 38 27.90 12.59 -17.87
N HIS A 39 26.84 11.77 -17.87
CA HIS A 39 25.65 11.94 -17.05
C HIS A 39 25.46 10.74 -16.13
N LYS A 40 25.15 11.01 -14.85
CA LYS A 40 24.77 9.97 -13.88
C LYS A 40 23.31 10.13 -13.49
N VAL A 41 22.58 9.01 -13.43
CA VAL A 41 21.16 9.01 -13.08
C VAL A 41 20.91 9.58 -11.68
N SER A 42 19.90 10.45 -11.59
CA SER A 42 19.26 10.85 -10.33
C SER A 42 17.90 10.18 -10.24
N LEU A 43 17.60 9.60 -9.07
CA LEU A 43 16.26 9.08 -8.75
C LEU A 43 15.55 9.94 -7.71
N ASP A 44 16.05 11.16 -7.47
CA ASP A 44 15.60 11.98 -6.35
C ASP A 44 14.18 12.52 -6.55
N GLU A 45 13.72 12.72 -7.79
CA GLU A 45 12.31 13.02 -8.07
C GLU A 45 11.40 11.89 -7.58
N TYR A 46 11.72 10.64 -7.93
CA TYR A 46 10.95 9.46 -7.53
C TYR A 46 11.01 9.23 -6.02
N ARG A 47 12.19 9.38 -5.40
CA ARG A 47 12.36 9.25 -3.95
C ARG A 47 11.62 10.35 -3.18
N ARG A 48 11.55 11.58 -3.72
CA ARG A 48 10.77 12.69 -3.14
C ARG A 48 9.27 12.40 -3.23
N ALA A 49 8.78 11.94 -4.38
CA ALA A 49 7.39 11.52 -4.53
C ALA A 49 7.02 10.38 -3.58
N SER A 50 7.87 9.34 -3.52
CA SER A 50 7.77 8.23 -2.57
C SER A 50 7.61 8.72 -1.13
N ARG A 51 8.50 9.61 -0.65
CA ARG A 51 8.42 10.15 0.72
C ARG A 51 7.08 10.82 1.00
N ARG A 52 6.59 11.67 0.09
CA ARG A 52 5.28 12.33 0.26
C ARG A 52 4.14 11.33 0.43
N ILE A 53 4.11 10.28 -0.38
CA ILE A 53 3.09 9.23 -0.31
C ILE A 53 3.22 8.46 1.01
N MET A 54 4.44 8.04 1.38
CA MET A 54 4.69 7.30 2.61
C MET A 54 4.38 8.13 3.86
N ASP A 55 4.61 9.44 3.83
CA ASP A 55 4.27 10.35 4.93
C ASP A 55 2.75 10.46 5.10
N LEU A 56 1.99 10.52 4.00
CA LEU A 56 0.52 10.45 4.04
C LEU A 56 0.03 9.11 4.59
N PHE A 57 0.63 8.00 4.16
CA PHE A 57 0.28 6.67 4.66
C PHE A 57 0.49 6.53 6.16
N LYS A 58 1.61 7.04 6.70
CA LYS A 58 1.89 7.03 8.14
C LYS A 58 0.90 7.85 8.96
N GLN A 59 0.29 8.88 8.36
CA GLN A 59 -0.75 9.67 9.03
C GLN A 59 -2.07 8.90 9.15
N GLN A 60 -2.35 7.97 8.22
CA GLN A 60 -3.60 7.19 8.20
C GLN A 60 -3.49 5.86 8.94
N CYS A 61 -2.31 5.24 8.92
CA CYS A 61 -2.05 3.98 9.59
C CYS A 61 -0.71 4.09 10.33
N SER A 62 -0.77 4.11 11.67
CA SER A 62 0.43 4.19 12.52
C SER A 62 1.29 2.94 12.41
N THR A 63 0.68 1.79 12.09
CA THR A 63 1.33 0.49 12.02
C THR A 63 1.57 0.10 10.56
N MET A 64 2.52 0.79 9.93
CA MET A 64 2.92 0.53 8.54
C MET A 64 4.43 0.37 8.40
N SER A 65 4.86 -0.35 7.36
CA SER A 65 6.26 -0.53 7.02
C SER A 65 6.52 -0.28 5.53
N LYS A 66 7.57 0.46 5.21
CA LYS A 66 7.99 0.70 3.83
C LYS A 66 8.73 -0.53 3.30
N ALA A 67 8.28 -1.08 2.18
CA ALA A 67 8.88 -2.27 1.55
C ALA A 67 9.89 -1.88 0.46
N SER A 68 9.53 -0.92 -0.40
CA SER A 68 10.38 -0.43 -1.48
C SER A 68 10.09 1.05 -1.76
N VAL A 69 10.53 1.60 -2.90
CA VAL A 69 10.33 3.03 -3.21
C VAL A 69 8.83 3.36 -3.34
N ASP A 70 8.04 2.45 -3.89
CA ASP A 70 6.64 2.63 -4.22
C ASP A 70 5.72 1.63 -3.52
N GLU A 71 6.27 0.80 -2.62
CA GLU A 71 5.52 -0.25 -1.92
C GLU A 71 5.62 -0.11 -0.40
N ALA A 72 4.53 -0.45 0.29
CA ALA A 72 4.43 -0.48 1.74
C ALA A 72 3.42 -1.56 2.19
N TYR A 73 3.67 -2.12 3.38
CA TYR A 73 2.75 -2.99 4.10
C TYR A 73 2.03 -2.22 5.20
N PHE A 74 0.78 -2.59 5.45
CA PHE A 74 -0.09 -1.97 6.45
C PHE A 74 -0.67 -3.04 7.36
N ASP A 75 -0.62 -2.82 8.66
CA ASP A 75 -1.45 -3.56 9.60
C ASP A 75 -2.79 -2.83 9.75
N ALA A 76 -3.79 -3.31 9.02
CA ALA A 76 -5.14 -2.77 9.04
C ALA A 76 -6.02 -3.39 10.14
N SER A 77 -5.48 -4.27 10.98
CA SER A 77 -6.28 -5.06 11.93
C SER A 77 -7.11 -4.15 12.83
N GLU A 78 -6.49 -3.14 13.45
CA GLU A 78 -7.18 -2.22 14.35
C GLU A 78 -8.24 -1.36 13.65
N MET A 79 -7.90 -0.84 12.47
CA MET A 79 -8.84 -0.06 11.66
C MET A 79 -10.07 -0.88 11.28
N LEU A 80 -9.86 -2.16 10.94
CA LEU A 80 -10.94 -3.08 10.58
C LEU A 80 -11.80 -3.45 11.80
N ARG A 81 -11.19 -3.72 12.95
CA ARG A 81 -11.93 -3.98 14.21
C ARG A 81 -12.85 -2.80 14.55
N GLN A 82 -12.32 -1.59 14.52
CA GLN A 82 -13.12 -0.38 14.76
C GLN A 82 -14.27 -0.26 13.76
N LYS A 83 -14.00 -0.46 12.46
CA LYS A 83 -15.03 -0.39 11.43
C LYS A 83 -16.14 -1.42 11.62
N ILE A 84 -15.78 -2.66 11.97
CA ILE A 84 -16.74 -3.73 12.26
C ILE A 84 -17.63 -3.36 13.45
N ALA A 85 -17.04 -2.82 14.53
CA ALA A 85 -17.79 -2.38 15.70
C ALA A 85 -18.74 -1.21 15.36
N ASP A 86 -18.24 -0.17 14.69
CA ASP A 86 -19.03 0.99 14.27
C ASP A 86 -20.23 0.58 13.40
N ASP A 87 -20.01 -0.34 12.46
CA ASP A 87 -21.05 -0.78 11.55
C ASP A 87 -22.06 -1.74 12.19
N PHE A 88 -21.63 -2.51 13.19
CA PHE A 88 -22.53 -3.30 14.03
C PHE A 88 -23.45 -2.38 14.84
N GLU A 89 -22.90 -1.34 15.48
CA GLU A 89 -23.68 -0.33 16.21
C GLU A 89 -24.66 0.42 15.31
N GLN A 90 -24.28 0.67 14.06
CA GLN A 90 -25.15 1.32 13.05
C GLN A 90 -26.17 0.36 12.42
N GLY A 91 -26.15 -0.94 12.75
CA GLY A 91 -27.05 -1.96 12.18
C GLY A 91 -26.80 -2.27 10.71
N ILE A 92 -25.62 -1.88 10.18
CA ILE A 92 -25.18 -2.17 8.81
C ILE A 92 -24.64 -3.61 8.70
N LEU A 93 -24.18 -4.15 9.82
CA LEU A 93 -23.58 -5.46 9.93
C LEU A 93 -24.36 -6.35 10.90
N GLU A 94 -24.69 -7.56 10.44
CA GLU A 94 -25.35 -8.58 11.26
C GLU A 94 -24.40 -9.73 11.56
N LEU A 95 -24.49 -10.25 12.79
CA LEU A 95 -23.74 -11.42 13.24
C LEU A 95 -24.57 -12.68 13.05
N SER A 96 -24.02 -13.65 12.32
CA SER A 96 -24.74 -14.88 11.95
C SER A 96 -24.82 -15.93 13.07
N SER A 97 -24.10 -15.76 14.19
CA SER A 97 -24.11 -16.68 15.33
C SER A 97 -24.46 -15.92 16.59
N GLY A 98 -25.52 -16.33 17.31
CA GLY A 98 -26.05 -15.69 18.52
C GLY A 98 -25.11 -15.68 19.74
N ARG A 99 -23.92 -15.12 19.58
CA ARG A 99 -22.99 -14.71 20.62
C ARG A 99 -23.19 -13.22 20.88
N ASP A 100 -23.32 -12.84 22.15
CA ASP A 100 -23.61 -11.47 22.54
C ASP A 100 -22.42 -10.54 22.26
N ALA A 101 -22.68 -9.24 22.05
CA ALA A 101 -21.68 -8.22 21.70
C ALA A 101 -20.45 -8.18 22.64
N VAL A 102 -20.61 -8.64 23.88
CA VAL A 102 -19.55 -8.73 24.92
C VAL A 102 -18.46 -9.75 24.55
N GLU A 103 -18.82 -10.86 23.92
CA GLU A 103 -17.84 -11.87 23.45
C GLU A 103 -17.03 -11.35 22.25
N MET A 104 -17.64 -10.50 21.41
CA MET A 104 -16.96 -9.88 20.28
C MET A 104 -15.87 -8.92 20.75
N ASP A 105 -16.18 -8.04 21.69
CA ASP A 105 -15.24 -7.03 22.20
C ASP A 105 -14.01 -7.69 22.84
N GLN A 106 -14.24 -8.71 23.68
CA GLN A 106 -13.16 -9.53 24.25
C GLN A 106 -12.31 -10.25 23.19
N MET A 107 -12.95 -10.72 22.11
CA MET A 107 -12.26 -11.44 21.05
C MET A 107 -11.45 -10.49 20.14
N LEU A 108 -12.01 -9.32 19.79
CA LEU A 108 -11.34 -8.30 18.98
C LEU A 108 -10.13 -7.71 19.74
N LEU A 109 -10.24 -7.53 21.06
CA LEU A 109 -9.16 -7.03 21.91
C LEU A 109 -8.05 -8.06 22.18
N SER A 110 -8.26 -9.34 21.84
CA SER A 110 -7.25 -10.39 22.04
C SER A 110 -6.14 -10.33 20.97
N PRO A 111 -4.86 -10.51 21.33
CA PRO A 111 -3.79 -10.65 20.36
C PRO A 111 -4.06 -11.85 19.44
N ILE A 112 -4.03 -11.65 18.13
CA ILE A 112 -4.11 -12.76 17.18
C ILE A 112 -2.79 -13.54 17.31
N PRO A 113 -2.79 -14.82 17.72
CA PRO A 113 -1.57 -15.60 17.77
C PRO A 113 -1.01 -15.72 16.34
N TYR A 114 0.25 -15.31 16.16
CA TYR A 114 1.00 -15.57 14.94
C TYR A 114 1.46 -17.03 14.99
N ASP A 115 0.63 -17.94 14.50
CA ASP A 115 0.97 -19.35 14.33
C ASP A 115 1.14 -19.66 12.83
N SER A 116 2.25 -20.30 12.47
CA SER A 116 2.57 -20.71 11.11
C SER A 116 1.75 -21.93 10.64
N ASP A 117 1.08 -22.61 11.57
CA ASP A 117 0.30 -23.84 11.33
C ASP A 117 -1.20 -23.64 11.60
N ILE A 118 -1.79 -22.51 11.16
CA ILE A 118 -3.23 -22.26 11.36
C ILE A 118 -4.06 -23.15 10.42
N ASP A 119 -4.62 -24.21 10.98
CA ASP A 119 -5.90 -24.76 10.52
C ASP A 119 -6.96 -23.66 10.66
N MET A 120 -7.59 -23.32 9.55
CA MET A 120 -8.30 -22.06 9.29
C MET A 120 -9.67 -21.95 10.00
N ALA A 121 -9.85 -22.65 11.11
CA ALA A 121 -10.96 -22.44 12.04
C ALA A 121 -10.69 -21.18 12.84
N LEU A 122 -10.65 -20.02 12.15
CA LEU A 122 -10.58 -18.74 12.82
C LEU A 122 -11.81 -18.63 13.75
N PRO A 123 -11.65 -18.34 15.05
CA PRO A 123 -12.78 -18.26 15.98
C PRO A 123 -13.74 -17.10 15.68
N VAL A 124 -13.45 -16.30 14.63
CA VAL A 124 -14.19 -15.09 14.28
C VAL A 124 -15.57 -15.47 13.75
N PRO A 125 -16.63 -14.85 14.28
CA PRO A 125 -17.98 -15.08 13.79
C PRO A 125 -18.09 -14.66 12.33
N VAL A 126 -18.89 -15.41 11.56
CA VAL A 126 -19.17 -15.05 10.17
C VAL A 126 -20.03 -13.79 10.18
N VAL A 127 -19.46 -12.70 9.66
CA VAL A 127 -20.10 -11.39 9.53
C VAL A 127 -20.74 -11.26 8.16
N ARG A 128 -21.97 -10.72 8.13
CA ARG A 128 -22.67 -10.40 6.88
C ARG A 128 -22.92 -8.91 6.82
N TRP A 129 -22.29 -8.25 5.85
CA TRP A 129 -22.60 -6.89 5.45
C TRP A 129 -23.98 -6.88 4.79
N VAL A 130 -24.94 -6.21 5.40
CA VAL A 130 -26.26 -6.02 4.80
C VAL A 130 -26.15 -4.77 3.93
N THR A 131 -26.19 -4.93 2.60
CA THR A 131 -26.22 -3.78 1.71
C THR A 131 -27.47 -2.97 2.00
N VAL A 132 -27.30 -1.78 2.57
CA VAL A 132 -28.38 -0.81 2.71
C VAL A 132 -28.62 -0.22 1.31
N SER A 133 -29.78 -0.52 0.73
CA SER A 133 -30.25 0.06 -0.54
C SER A 133 -30.59 1.54 -0.40
#